data_AF-A0AB72YYY5-F1
#
_entry.id   AF-A0AB72YYY5-F1
#
_cell.length_a   1.000
_cell.length_b   1.000
_cell.length_c   1.000
_cell.angle_alpha   90.00
_cell.angle_beta   90.00
_cell.angle_gamma   90.00
#
_symmetry.space_group_name_H-M   'P 1'
#
loop_
_entity.id
_entity.type
_entity.pdbx_description
1 polymer ?
#
loop_
_entity_poly.entity_id
_entity_poly.type
_entity_poly.pdbx_seq_one_letter_code
_entity_poly.pdbx_strand_id
1 'polypeptide(L)'
;MLQLLLGVFSGSITPVQTAVNARLGRSVGSPLRASMVSFSVGLLSMLAIVLATGPYPLLSATAADGPWWMWLAGVFGVTFLTGNVLLLPKLGSLRTVIMPVAGQIVMGLLIDAFGWFGAQQRAISPLRVCGTVLAMAGFLLAVMGAGLQLGHRDAADDAGVRRHVDPGVSHDVFAVALWSLAGVSFGMCSAVQTALLGRLGVSLGSPAKASLASFVVGLAALTVVVGLVDHTYSLGDALEKGNPWWMWVGGLLGATLVMCNAYLSSEIGTGMTVMLILLGQVGGGLVVDRFGLLGVPRKHVRATQYVGVILAAMGIVLKAL
;
A
#
# COMPACT_ATOMS: atom_id res chain seq x y z
N MET A 1 -6.95 -5.37 21.62
CA MET A 1 -6.69 -6.64 20.88
C MET A 1 -7.42 -6.71 19.56
N LEU A 2 -8.73 -6.41 19.49
CA LEU A 2 -9.49 -6.43 18.23
C LEU A 2 -8.90 -5.53 17.12
N GLN A 3 -8.49 -4.30 17.46
CA GLN A 3 -7.86 -3.36 16.51
C GLN A 3 -6.54 -3.91 15.92
N LEU A 4 -5.75 -4.64 16.72
CA LEU A 4 -4.51 -5.26 16.25
C LEU A 4 -4.80 -6.33 15.19
N LEU A 5 -5.77 -7.20 15.48
CA LEU A 5 -6.22 -8.24 14.54
C LEU A 5 -6.80 -7.64 13.27
N LEU A 6 -7.61 -6.58 13.39
CA LEU A 6 -8.17 -5.86 12.25
C LEU A 6 -7.09 -5.22 11.38
N GLY A 7 -6.01 -4.70 11.97
CA GLY A 7 -4.88 -4.16 11.23
C GLY A 7 -4.14 -5.22 10.41
N VAL A 8 -3.87 -6.39 11.02
CA VAL A 8 -3.26 -7.52 10.32
C VAL A 8 -4.18 -8.06 9.23
N PHE A 9 -5.48 -8.15 9.50
CA PHE A 9 -6.49 -8.54 8.50
C PHE A 9 -6.55 -7.55 7.33
N SER A 10 -6.62 -6.25 7.62
CA SER A 10 -6.61 -5.19 6.59
C SER A 10 -5.36 -5.31 5.71
N GLY A 11 -4.19 -5.53 6.32
CA GLY A 11 -2.95 -5.76 5.61
C GLY A 11 -2.98 -6.97 4.69
N SER A 12 -3.57 -8.09 5.12
CA SER A 12 -3.61 -9.34 4.34
C SER A 12 -4.55 -9.29 3.13
N ILE A 13 -5.40 -8.26 3.04
CA ILE A 13 -6.18 -7.95 1.82
C ILE A 13 -5.26 -7.43 0.70
N THR A 14 -4.19 -6.72 1.03
CA THR A 14 -3.31 -6.04 0.05
C THR A 14 -2.72 -6.99 -1.00
N PRO A 15 -2.18 -8.17 -0.66
CA PRO A 15 -1.65 -9.13 -1.64
C PRO A 15 -2.74 -9.67 -2.57
N VAL A 16 -3.94 -9.93 -2.04
CA VAL A 16 -5.10 -10.36 -2.83
C VAL A 16 -5.50 -9.27 -3.82
N GLN A 17 -5.65 -8.04 -3.34
CA GLN A 17 -5.96 -6.87 -4.17
C GLN A 17 -4.88 -6.64 -5.24
N THR A 18 -3.61 -6.80 -4.88
CA THR A 18 -2.48 -6.65 -5.82
C THR A 18 -2.54 -7.69 -6.93
N ALA A 19 -2.82 -8.96 -6.60
CA ALA A 19 -2.98 -10.02 -7.60
C ALA A 19 -4.18 -9.75 -8.53
N VAL A 20 -5.30 -9.31 -7.97
CA VAL A 20 -6.51 -8.93 -8.71
C VAL A 20 -6.22 -7.78 -9.67
N ASN A 21 -5.60 -6.70 -9.19
CA ASN A 21 -5.23 -5.54 -10.01
C ASN A 21 -4.17 -5.89 -11.06
N ALA A 22 -3.23 -6.79 -10.76
CA ALA A 22 -2.24 -7.24 -11.74
C ALA A 22 -2.88 -8.07 -12.87
N ARG A 23 -3.90 -8.88 -12.55
CA ARG A 23 -4.69 -9.57 -13.58
C ARG A 23 -5.45 -8.56 -14.45
N LEU A 24 -6.18 -7.65 -13.83
CA LEU A 24 -6.93 -6.60 -14.54
C LEU A 24 -6.01 -5.72 -15.39
N GLY A 25 -4.83 -5.36 -14.88
CA GLY A 25 -3.81 -4.58 -15.58
C GLY A 25 -3.30 -5.25 -16.84
N ARG A 26 -3.20 -6.59 -16.85
CA ARG A 26 -2.86 -7.35 -18.07
C ARG A 26 -3.99 -7.32 -19.09
N SER A 27 -5.25 -7.43 -18.67
CA SER A 27 -6.40 -7.38 -19.58
C SER A 27 -6.68 -5.98 -20.14
N VAL A 28 -6.47 -4.93 -19.35
CA VAL A 28 -6.63 -3.54 -19.78
C VAL A 28 -5.39 -3.02 -20.53
N GLY A 29 -4.23 -3.63 -20.30
CA GLY A 29 -2.94 -3.24 -20.89
C GLY A 29 -2.22 -2.12 -20.15
N SER A 30 -2.67 -1.74 -18.94
CA SER A 30 -1.97 -0.77 -18.09
C SER A 30 -2.30 -0.93 -16.60
N PRO A 31 -1.30 -0.88 -15.70
CA PRO A 31 -1.52 -0.83 -14.26
C PRO A 31 -2.30 0.39 -13.78
N LEU A 32 -2.11 1.56 -14.42
CA LEU A 32 -2.78 2.80 -14.00
C LEU A 32 -4.26 2.79 -14.40
N ARG A 33 -4.59 2.33 -15.61
CA ARG A 33 -5.99 2.13 -16.04
C ARG A 33 -6.71 1.07 -15.21
N ALA A 34 -6.05 -0.04 -14.87
CA ALA A 34 -6.63 -1.01 -13.94
C ALA A 34 -6.89 -0.41 -12.55
N SER A 35 -5.99 0.47 -12.09
CA SER A 35 -6.19 1.21 -10.85
C SER A 35 -7.39 2.16 -10.94
N MET A 36 -7.64 2.83 -12.07
CA MET A 36 -8.84 3.67 -12.26
C MET A 36 -10.12 2.86 -12.13
N VAL A 37 -10.17 1.67 -12.73
CA VAL A 37 -11.31 0.76 -12.60
C VAL A 37 -11.51 0.38 -11.13
N SER A 38 -10.46 -0.03 -10.44
CA SER A 38 -10.53 -0.38 -9.02
C SER A 38 -10.93 0.82 -8.14
N PHE A 39 -10.45 2.03 -8.41
CA PHE A 39 -10.89 3.24 -7.71
C PHE A 39 -12.36 3.56 -7.97
N SER A 40 -12.85 3.33 -9.19
CA SER A 40 -14.26 3.54 -9.55
C SER A 40 -15.17 2.55 -8.83
N VAL A 41 -14.81 1.26 -8.82
CA VAL A 41 -15.54 0.22 -8.08
C VAL A 41 -15.48 0.49 -6.57
N GLY A 42 -14.32 0.90 -6.05
CA GLY A 42 -14.15 1.28 -4.65
C GLY A 42 -15.00 2.48 -4.25
N LEU A 43 -15.07 3.51 -5.10
CA LEU A 43 -15.90 4.69 -4.93
C LEU A 43 -17.38 4.30 -4.83
N LEU A 44 -17.88 3.49 -5.78
CA LEU A 44 -19.27 3.03 -5.78
C LEU A 44 -19.59 2.17 -4.56
N SER A 45 -18.65 1.31 -4.14
CA SER A 45 -18.80 0.48 -2.94
C SER A 45 -18.89 1.32 -1.66
N MET A 46 -18.02 2.32 -1.52
CA MET A 46 -18.07 3.26 -0.38
C MET A 46 -19.33 4.11 -0.41
N LEU A 47 -19.78 4.56 -1.59
CA LEU A 47 -21.00 5.32 -1.73
C LEU A 47 -22.21 4.50 -1.25
N ALA A 48 -22.31 3.24 -1.68
CA ALA A 48 -23.36 2.33 -1.23
C ALA A 48 -23.34 2.13 0.30
N ILE A 49 -22.17 1.92 0.89
CA ILE A 49 -22.02 1.75 2.35
C ILE A 49 -22.45 3.01 3.10
N VAL A 50 -22.01 4.19 2.65
CA VAL A 50 -22.35 5.47 3.31
C VAL A 50 -23.85 5.74 3.19
N LEU A 51 -24.46 5.44 2.04
CA LEU A 51 -25.89 5.62 1.84
C LEU A 51 -26.73 4.66 2.72
N ALA A 52 -26.23 3.43 2.91
CA ALA A 52 -26.91 2.42 3.71
C ALA A 52 -26.77 2.62 5.22
N THR A 53 -25.63 3.18 5.68
CA THR A 53 -25.31 3.28 7.12
C THR A 53 -25.53 4.67 7.72
N GLY A 54 -25.56 5.74 6.91
CA GLY A 54 -25.61 7.10 7.42
C GLY A 54 -24.43 7.42 8.37
N PRO A 55 -24.51 8.44 9.23
CA PRO A 55 -25.56 9.44 9.35
C PRO A 55 -25.52 10.49 8.22
N TYR A 56 -26.64 11.14 7.93
CA TYR A 56 -26.72 12.29 7.02
C TYR A 56 -26.68 13.61 7.80
N PRO A 57 -26.13 14.70 7.24
CA PRO A 57 -25.59 14.88 5.88
C PRO A 57 -24.22 14.22 5.63
N LEU A 58 -23.89 14.03 4.35
CA LEU A 58 -22.61 13.43 3.91
C LEU A 58 -21.39 14.29 4.30
N LEU A 59 -21.55 15.61 4.25
CA LEU A 59 -20.57 16.59 4.72
C LEU A 59 -21.03 17.12 6.07
N SER A 60 -20.24 16.88 7.12
CA SER A 60 -20.44 17.54 8.41
C SER A 60 -19.93 18.98 8.33
N ALA A 61 -20.58 19.91 9.05
CA ALA A 61 -20.11 21.30 9.17
C ALA A 61 -18.67 21.35 9.71
N THR A 62 -18.34 20.48 10.67
CA THR A 62 -16.99 20.31 11.24
C THR A 62 -15.93 19.92 10.21
N ALA A 63 -16.28 19.20 9.15
CA ALA A 63 -15.34 18.86 8.08
C ALA A 63 -15.24 19.97 7.02
N ALA A 64 -16.32 20.71 6.79
CA ALA A 64 -16.35 21.84 5.86
C ALA A 64 -15.50 23.02 6.37
N ASP A 65 -15.56 23.31 7.67
CA ASP A 65 -14.77 24.36 8.32
C ASP A 65 -13.37 23.88 8.74
N GLY A 66 -13.09 22.59 8.50
CA GLY A 66 -11.82 21.97 8.86
C GLY A 66 -10.67 22.35 7.91
N PRO A 67 -9.43 22.02 8.28
CA PRO A 67 -8.29 22.30 7.42
C PRO A 67 -8.35 21.60 6.05
N TRP A 68 -8.13 22.36 4.98
CA TRP A 68 -8.22 21.88 3.59
C TRP A 68 -7.30 20.69 3.28
N TRP A 69 -6.15 20.58 3.96
CA TRP A 69 -5.18 19.51 3.75
C TRP A 69 -5.71 18.11 4.11
N MET A 70 -6.77 18.01 4.93
CA MET A 70 -7.38 16.72 5.30
C MET A 70 -7.96 15.98 4.08
N TRP A 71 -8.36 16.74 3.06
CA TRP A 71 -8.94 16.23 1.82
C TRP A 71 -7.91 15.67 0.85
N LEU A 72 -6.61 15.87 1.11
CA LEU A 72 -5.53 15.41 0.23
C LEU A 72 -5.16 13.93 0.37
N ALA A 73 -5.82 13.19 1.28
CA ALA A 73 -5.53 11.76 1.49
C ALA A 73 -5.53 10.96 0.17
N GLY A 74 -6.51 11.21 -0.70
CA GLY A 74 -6.61 10.57 -2.01
C GLY A 74 -5.42 10.87 -2.93
N VAL A 75 -4.93 12.11 -2.94
CA VAL A 75 -3.77 12.52 -3.75
C VAL A 75 -2.50 11.80 -3.30
N PHE A 76 -2.25 11.74 -1.99
CA PHE A 76 -1.10 11.03 -1.45
C PHE A 76 -1.16 9.52 -1.74
N GLY A 77 -2.37 8.93 -1.74
CA GLY A 77 -2.56 7.53 -2.12
C GLY A 77 -2.28 7.25 -3.59
N VAL A 78 -2.75 8.12 -4.49
CA VAL A 78 -2.45 8.01 -5.93
C VAL A 78 -0.95 8.23 -6.19
N THR A 79 -0.32 9.15 -5.46
CA THR A 79 1.12 9.42 -5.55
C THR A 79 1.92 8.18 -5.15
N PHE A 80 1.57 7.53 -4.05
CA PHE A 80 2.20 6.28 -3.62
C PHE A 80 1.98 5.14 -4.63
N LEU A 81 0.75 4.96 -5.12
CA LEU A 81 0.42 3.94 -6.11
C LEU A 81 1.20 4.14 -7.41
N THR A 82 1.17 5.36 -7.96
CA THR A 82 1.85 5.72 -9.20
C THR A 82 3.36 5.58 -9.03
N GLY A 83 3.89 6.04 -7.90
CA GLY A 83 5.29 5.88 -7.53
C GLY A 83 5.72 4.41 -7.59
N ASN A 84 4.98 3.50 -6.96
CA ASN A 84 5.31 2.07 -7.00
C ASN A 84 5.33 1.47 -8.42
N VAL A 85 4.42 1.91 -9.29
CA VAL A 85 4.41 1.49 -10.71
C VAL A 85 5.68 1.97 -11.42
N LEU A 86 6.12 3.21 -11.18
CA LEU A 86 7.30 3.81 -11.81
C LEU A 86 8.62 3.24 -11.27
N LEU A 87 8.67 2.88 -9.98
CA LEU A 87 9.87 2.34 -9.36
C LEU A 87 10.22 0.95 -9.90
N LEU A 88 9.22 0.13 -10.26
CA LEU A 88 9.42 -1.29 -10.58
C LEU A 88 10.43 -1.53 -11.71
N PRO A 89 10.30 -0.89 -12.88
CA PRO A 89 11.27 -1.03 -13.97
C PRO A 89 12.63 -0.37 -13.68
N LYS A 90 12.74 0.50 -12.66
CA LYS A 90 13.96 1.29 -12.38
C LYS A 90 14.83 0.69 -11.27
N LEU A 91 14.21 0.10 -10.27
CA LEU A 91 14.88 -0.41 -9.07
C LEU A 91 14.84 -1.93 -8.94
N GLY A 92 13.94 -2.59 -9.66
CA GLY A 92 13.65 -4.02 -9.50
C GLY A 92 12.75 -4.31 -8.30
N SER A 93 12.12 -5.49 -8.32
CA SER A 93 11.04 -5.90 -7.42
C SER A 93 11.38 -5.83 -5.93
N LEU A 94 12.63 -6.11 -5.55
CA LEU A 94 13.05 -6.08 -4.15
C LEU A 94 13.09 -4.65 -3.60
N ARG A 95 13.78 -3.75 -4.30
CA ARG A 95 13.98 -2.36 -3.85
C ARG A 95 12.67 -1.56 -3.90
N THR A 96 11.77 -1.90 -4.81
CA THR A 96 10.43 -1.29 -4.87
C THR A 96 9.53 -1.63 -3.70
N VAL A 97 9.85 -2.68 -2.94
CA VAL A 97 9.14 -2.99 -1.69
C VAL A 97 9.88 -2.40 -0.51
N ILE A 98 11.21 -2.57 -0.44
CA ILE A 98 12.00 -2.12 0.71
C ILE A 98 11.95 -0.60 0.91
N MET A 99 12.17 0.19 -0.14
CA MET A 99 12.29 1.64 -0.01
C MET A 99 10.99 2.29 0.48
N PRO A 100 9.81 1.97 -0.09
CA PRO A 100 8.57 2.52 0.42
C PRO A 100 8.19 2.01 1.81
N VAL A 101 8.47 0.75 2.15
CA VAL A 101 8.23 0.21 3.51
C VAL A 101 9.05 1.00 4.54
N ALA A 102 10.31 1.31 4.23
CA ALA A 102 11.15 2.13 5.09
C ALA A 102 10.54 3.54 5.29
N GLY A 103 10.12 4.18 4.19
CA GLY A 103 9.47 5.50 4.23
C GLY A 103 8.16 5.51 5.03
N GLN A 104 7.34 4.47 4.90
CA GLN A 104 6.09 4.31 5.65
C GLN A 104 6.33 4.24 7.16
N ILE A 105 7.30 3.45 7.59
CA ILE A 105 7.60 3.28 9.03
C ILE A 105 8.23 4.55 9.61
N VAL A 106 9.18 5.17 8.90
CA VAL A 106 9.84 6.41 9.34
C VAL A 106 8.81 7.53 9.45
N MET A 107 8.00 7.76 8.42
CA MET A 107 7.00 8.82 8.45
C MET A 107 5.89 8.54 9.46
N GLY A 108 5.47 7.28 9.64
CA GLY A 108 4.53 6.90 10.69
C GLY A 108 5.04 7.23 12.09
N LEU A 109 6.34 7.01 12.36
CA LEU A 109 6.98 7.41 13.61
C LEU A 109 7.02 8.93 13.79
N LEU A 110 7.38 9.68 12.74
CA LEU A 110 7.43 11.14 12.79
C LEU A 110 6.04 11.72 13.08
N ILE A 111 5.01 11.20 12.43
CA ILE A 111 3.62 11.62 12.66
C ILE A 111 3.21 11.34 14.11
N ASP A 112 3.48 10.14 14.63
CA ASP A 112 3.15 9.77 16.02
C ASP A 112 3.92 10.64 17.04
N ALA A 113 5.19 10.95 16.77
CA ALA A 113 6.07 11.69 17.68
C ALA A 113 5.74 13.20 17.75
N PHE A 114 5.43 13.79 16.60
CA PHE A 114 5.16 15.24 16.50
C PHE A 114 3.66 15.58 16.53
N GLY A 115 2.77 14.58 16.51
CA GLY A 115 1.32 14.82 16.45
C GLY A 115 0.87 15.48 15.15
N TRP A 116 1.60 15.28 14.06
CA TRP A 116 1.27 15.88 12.76
C TRP A 116 -0.13 15.49 12.31
N PHE A 117 -0.79 16.39 11.57
CA PHE A 117 -2.15 16.21 11.06
C PHE A 117 -3.22 16.00 12.15
N GLY A 118 -2.93 16.43 13.39
CA GLY A 118 -3.84 16.25 14.52
C GLY A 118 -3.91 14.81 15.02
N ALA A 119 -2.87 14.02 14.74
CA ALA A 119 -2.67 12.70 15.34
C ALA A 119 -2.40 12.82 16.84
N GLN A 120 -2.75 11.79 17.62
CA GLN A 120 -2.41 11.75 19.03
C GLN A 120 -0.90 11.73 19.21
N GLN A 121 -0.35 12.79 19.81
CA GLN A 121 1.07 12.87 20.09
C GLN A 121 1.45 11.82 21.12
N ARG A 122 2.36 10.93 20.73
CA ARG A 122 2.85 9.84 21.55
C ARG A 122 4.30 10.09 21.88
N ALA A 123 4.60 10.19 23.18
CA ALA A 123 5.98 10.37 23.64
C ALA A 123 6.89 9.27 23.07
N ILE A 124 8.07 9.70 22.60
CA ILE A 124 9.14 8.79 22.15
C ILE A 124 9.73 8.16 23.41
N SER A 125 9.33 6.93 23.71
CA SER A 125 9.99 6.12 24.73
C SER A 125 11.08 5.26 24.08
N PRO A 126 12.16 4.91 24.81
CA PRO A 126 13.16 3.99 24.32
C PRO A 126 12.55 2.66 23.85
N LEU A 127 11.52 2.17 24.56
CA LEU A 127 10.82 0.94 24.22
C LEU A 127 10.12 1.02 22.84
N ARG A 128 9.48 2.15 22.53
CA ARG A 128 8.83 2.38 21.23
C ARG A 128 9.84 2.47 20.09
N VAL A 129 10.98 3.11 20.34
CA VAL A 129 12.08 3.17 19.36
C VAL A 129 12.63 1.77 19.12
N CYS A 130 12.96 1.02 20.18
CA CYS A 130 13.44 -0.36 20.08
C CYS A 130 12.43 -1.26 19.35
N GLY A 131 11.15 -1.19 19.71
CA GLY A 131 10.08 -1.94 19.04
C GLY A 131 9.95 -1.59 17.56
N THR A 132 10.07 -0.30 17.21
CA THR A 132 10.03 0.12 15.80
C THR A 132 11.25 -0.33 15.02
N VAL A 133 12.45 -0.22 15.58
CA VAL A 133 13.70 -0.69 14.94
C VAL A 133 13.66 -2.20 14.75
N LEU A 134 13.18 -2.94 15.75
CA LEU A 134 12.99 -4.38 15.64
C LEU A 134 11.95 -4.71 14.56
N ALA A 135 10.83 -3.99 14.53
CA ALA A 135 9.81 -4.18 13.50
C ALA A 135 10.37 -3.96 12.09
N MET A 136 11.10 -2.86 11.90
CA MET A 136 11.80 -2.54 10.64
C MET A 136 12.77 -3.66 10.24
N ALA A 137 13.64 -4.10 11.15
CA ALA A 137 14.59 -5.18 10.86
C ALA A 137 13.87 -6.47 10.44
N GLY A 138 12.74 -6.80 11.09
CA GLY A 138 11.91 -7.95 10.75
C GLY A 138 11.31 -7.85 9.35
N PHE A 139 10.75 -6.69 9.01
CA PHE A 139 10.20 -6.44 7.67
C PHE A 139 11.29 -6.53 6.59
N LEU A 140 12.44 -5.91 6.82
CA LEU A 140 13.57 -5.97 5.89
C LEU A 140 14.05 -7.40 5.67
N LEU A 141 14.20 -8.18 6.76
CA LEU A 141 14.59 -9.59 6.68
C LEU A 141 13.56 -10.42 5.90
N ALA A 142 12.27 -10.20 6.14
CA ALA A 142 11.20 -10.89 5.44
C ALA A 142 11.19 -10.60 3.93
N VAL A 143 11.41 -9.34 3.56
CA VAL A 143 11.41 -8.90 2.17
C VAL A 143 12.70 -9.32 1.44
N MET A 144 13.87 -9.21 2.08
CA MET A 144 15.14 -9.69 1.53
C MET A 144 15.15 -11.20 1.28
N GLY A 145 14.53 -11.98 2.19
CA GLY A 145 14.37 -13.42 2.01
C GLY A 145 13.64 -13.79 0.71
N ALA A 146 12.67 -12.98 0.29
CA ALA A 146 11.96 -13.12 -0.97
C ALA A 146 12.84 -12.72 -2.18
N GLY A 147 13.54 -11.58 -2.09
CA GLY A 147 14.38 -11.07 -3.18
C GLY A 147 15.56 -11.96 -3.54
N LEU A 148 16.18 -12.60 -2.54
CA LEU A 148 17.28 -13.55 -2.77
C LEU A 148 16.84 -14.79 -3.58
N GLN A 149 15.55 -15.08 -3.72
CA GLN A 149 15.07 -16.17 -4.58
C GLN A 149 14.95 -15.75 -6.04
N LEU A 150 14.58 -14.49 -6.29
CA LEU A 150 14.46 -13.95 -7.64
C LEU A 150 15.85 -13.87 -8.28
N GLY A 151 16.85 -13.35 -7.56
CA GLY A 151 18.22 -13.28 -8.07
C GLY A 151 18.86 -14.65 -8.39
N HIS A 152 18.51 -15.73 -7.66
CA HIS A 152 18.97 -17.08 -7.99
C HIS A 152 18.25 -17.69 -9.20
N ARG A 153 16.99 -17.29 -9.46
CA ARG A 153 16.21 -17.74 -10.62
C ARG A 153 16.63 -16.99 -11.88
N ASP A 154 16.76 -15.68 -11.80
CA ASP A 154 17.20 -14.83 -12.92
C ASP A 154 18.61 -15.25 -13.38
N ALA A 155 19.52 -15.54 -12.43
CA ALA A 155 20.86 -16.05 -12.75
C ALA A 155 20.87 -17.47 -13.37
N ALA A 156 19.86 -18.30 -13.08
CA ALA A 156 19.74 -19.64 -13.65
C ALA A 156 19.09 -19.62 -15.05
N ASP A 157 18.12 -18.73 -15.28
CA ASP A 157 17.53 -18.49 -16.62
C ASP A 157 18.55 -17.79 -17.55
N ASP A 158 19.31 -16.81 -17.04
CA ASP A 158 20.38 -16.13 -17.81
C ASP A 158 21.55 -17.07 -18.15
N ALA A 159 21.84 -18.08 -17.30
CA ALA A 159 22.86 -19.09 -17.61
C ALA A 159 22.48 -19.98 -18.82
N GLY A 160 21.18 -20.15 -19.09
CA GLY A 160 20.67 -20.84 -20.29
C GLY A 160 20.55 -19.95 -21.52
N VAL A 161 20.42 -18.63 -21.33
CA VAL A 161 20.27 -17.63 -22.39
C VAL A 161 21.50 -16.72 -22.40
N ARG A 162 22.65 -17.21 -22.88
CA ARG A 162 23.77 -16.33 -23.26
C ARG A 162 23.35 -15.46 -24.45
N ARG A 163 22.59 -14.40 -24.21
CA ARG A 163 22.44 -13.26 -25.12
C ARG A 163 23.35 -12.15 -24.64
N HIS A 164 24.02 -11.51 -25.60
CA HIS A 164 24.93 -10.40 -25.41
C HIS A 164 24.45 -9.43 -24.34
N VAL A 165 25.08 -9.47 -23.17
CA VAL A 165 25.03 -8.40 -22.20
C VAL A 165 25.98 -7.33 -22.73
N ASP A 166 25.43 -6.23 -23.22
CA ASP A 166 26.21 -5.05 -23.56
C ASP A 166 27.04 -4.64 -22.32
N PRO A 167 28.38 -4.58 -22.40
CA PRO A 167 29.24 -4.27 -21.25
C PRO A 167 29.14 -2.82 -20.73
N GLY A 168 28.16 -2.05 -21.19
CA GLY A 168 28.12 -0.59 -21.07
C GLY A 168 27.06 0.01 -20.14
N VAL A 169 26.17 -0.78 -19.53
CA VAL A 169 25.22 -0.23 -18.54
C VAL A 169 25.94 -0.09 -17.20
N SER A 170 26.72 0.98 -17.04
CA SER A 170 27.01 1.47 -15.71
C SER A 170 25.66 1.70 -15.02
N HIS A 171 25.32 0.87 -14.03
CA HIS A 171 24.27 1.23 -13.09
C HIS A 171 24.73 2.53 -12.45
N ASP A 172 24.22 3.65 -12.97
CA ASP A 172 24.57 4.96 -12.47
C ASP A 172 24.15 4.98 -11.00
N VAL A 173 25.14 4.85 -10.11
CA VAL A 173 24.95 4.67 -8.67
C VAL A 173 24.13 5.85 -8.14
N PHE A 174 24.34 7.02 -8.72
CA PHE A 174 23.57 8.22 -8.45
C PHE A 174 22.10 8.07 -8.85
N ALA A 175 21.81 7.57 -10.06
CA ALA A 175 20.43 7.34 -10.50
C ALA A 175 19.72 6.30 -9.60
N VAL A 176 20.40 5.23 -9.23
CA VAL A 176 19.87 4.21 -8.30
C VAL A 176 19.58 4.82 -6.93
N ALA A 177 20.47 5.64 -6.41
CA ALA A 177 20.27 6.34 -5.15
C ALA A 177 19.07 7.30 -5.23
N LEU A 178 18.95 8.06 -6.32
CA LEU A 178 17.84 8.99 -6.54
C LEU A 178 16.49 8.25 -6.59
N TRP A 179 16.40 7.15 -7.33
CA TRP A 179 15.18 6.34 -7.37
C TRP A 179 14.89 5.69 -6.02
N SER A 180 15.91 5.30 -5.26
CA SER A 180 15.73 4.75 -3.91
C SER A 180 15.16 5.81 -2.96
N LEU A 181 15.67 7.04 -3.02
CA LEU A 181 15.11 8.18 -2.28
C LEU A 181 13.66 8.46 -2.68
N ALA A 182 13.36 8.44 -3.98
CA ALA A 182 11.97 8.56 -4.46
C ALA A 182 11.08 7.45 -3.88
N GLY A 183 11.58 6.22 -3.81
CA GLY A 183 10.90 5.10 -3.17
C GLY A 183 10.56 5.35 -1.71
N VAL A 184 11.52 5.87 -0.93
CA VAL A 184 11.28 6.30 0.45
C VAL A 184 10.22 7.39 0.49
N SER A 185 10.31 8.42 -0.35
CA SER A 185 9.32 9.51 -0.40
C SER A 185 7.91 9.03 -0.74
N PHE A 186 7.75 8.09 -1.67
CA PHE A 186 6.46 7.47 -1.97
C PHE A 186 5.91 6.69 -0.76
N GLY A 187 6.78 5.97 -0.05
CA GLY A 187 6.45 5.35 1.22
C GLY A 187 5.95 6.33 2.28
N MET A 188 6.63 7.47 2.41
CA MET A 188 6.22 8.54 3.32
C MET A 188 4.84 9.09 2.94
N CYS A 189 4.54 9.24 1.64
CA CYS A 189 3.22 9.64 1.16
C CYS A 189 2.11 8.67 1.62
N SER A 190 2.38 7.37 1.63
CA SER A 190 1.42 6.37 2.13
C SER A 190 1.13 6.53 3.64
N ALA A 191 2.15 6.83 4.46
CA ALA A 191 1.92 7.11 5.88
C ALA A 191 1.16 8.42 6.11
N VAL A 192 1.46 9.47 5.32
CA VAL A 192 0.70 10.73 5.33
C VAL A 192 -0.75 10.48 4.95
N GLN A 193 -1.02 9.73 3.88
CA GLN A 193 -2.38 9.33 3.50
C GLN A 193 -3.12 8.69 4.69
N THR A 194 -2.49 7.74 5.38
CA THR A 194 -3.09 7.08 6.56
C THR A 194 -3.49 8.09 7.64
N ALA A 195 -2.58 9.01 7.98
CA ALA A 195 -2.85 10.03 8.99
C ALA A 195 -3.97 11.00 8.59
N LEU A 196 -3.94 11.48 7.34
CA LEU A 196 -4.97 12.36 6.79
C LEU A 196 -6.34 11.68 6.81
N LEU A 197 -6.39 10.41 6.43
CA LEU A 197 -7.62 9.64 6.39
C LEU A 197 -8.20 9.41 7.79
N GLY A 198 -7.35 9.12 8.78
CA GLY A 198 -7.76 9.03 10.18
C GLY A 198 -8.34 10.36 10.70
N ARG A 199 -7.65 11.47 10.41
CA ARG A 199 -8.12 12.81 10.80
C ARG A 199 -9.45 13.17 10.14
N LEU A 200 -9.59 12.94 8.84
CA LEU A 200 -10.81 13.18 8.08
C LEU A 200 -11.96 12.30 8.60
N GLY A 201 -11.66 11.05 9.01
CA GLY A 201 -12.61 10.14 9.64
C GLY A 201 -13.22 10.70 10.92
N VAL A 202 -12.38 11.29 11.78
CA VAL A 202 -12.83 11.98 13.01
C VAL A 202 -13.67 13.21 12.68
N SER A 203 -13.24 14.05 11.73
CA SER A 203 -13.97 15.27 11.34
C SER A 203 -15.34 14.98 10.71
N LEU A 204 -15.47 13.91 9.93
CA LEU A 204 -16.72 13.48 9.31
C LEU A 204 -17.58 12.59 10.22
N GLY A 205 -17.05 12.17 11.37
CA GLY A 205 -17.68 11.22 12.29
C GLY A 205 -17.91 9.83 11.68
N SER A 206 -17.21 9.49 10.60
CA SER A 206 -17.38 8.23 9.88
C SER A 206 -16.14 7.88 9.04
N PRO A 207 -15.49 6.72 9.31
CA PRO A 207 -14.41 6.20 8.47
C PRO A 207 -14.83 5.95 7.01
N ALA A 208 -16.09 5.56 6.79
CA ALA A 208 -16.62 5.31 5.46
C ALA A 208 -16.76 6.61 4.64
N LYS A 209 -17.23 7.70 5.26
CA LYS A 209 -17.29 9.03 4.59
C LYS A 209 -15.90 9.55 4.23
N ALA A 210 -14.92 9.40 5.13
CA ALA A 210 -13.54 9.79 4.85
C ALA A 210 -12.93 8.97 3.70
N SER A 211 -13.22 7.67 3.67
CA SER A 211 -12.81 6.78 2.58
C SER A 211 -13.46 7.20 1.27
N LEU A 212 -14.77 7.47 1.26
CA LEU A 212 -15.49 7.97 0.09
C LEU A 212 -14.86 9.25 -0.46
N ALA A 213 -14.60 10.25 0.40
CA ALA A 213 -13.93 11.48 0.01
C ALA A 213 -12.54 11.22 -0.59
N SER A 214 -11.76 10.33 0.04
CA SER A 214 -10.44 9.92 -0.48
C SER A 214 -10.53 9.23 -1.84
N PHE A 215 -11.57 8.42 -2.09
CA PHE A 215 -11.80 7.80 -3.40
C PHE A 215 -12.21 8.82 -4.46
N VAL A 216 -13.03 9.83 -4.12
CA VAL A 216 -13.39 10.91 -5.05
C VAL A 216 -12.14 11.68 -5.48
N VAL A 217 -11.37 12.18 -4.51
CA VAL A 217 -10.15 12.96 -4.78
C VAL A 217 -9.10 12.09 -5.47
N GLY A 218 -8.94 10.84 -5.04
CA GLY A 218 -8.02 9.88 -5.65
C GLY A 218 -8.40 9.54 -7.08
N LEU A 219 -9.67 9.29 -7.38
CA LEU A 219 -10.12 9.01 -8.75
C LEU A 219 -9.90 10.21 -9.66
N ALA A 220 -10.18 11.43 -9.19
CA ALA A 220 -9.90 12.66 -9.94
C ALA A 220 -8.40 12.81 -10.25
N ALA A 221 -7.54 12.67 -9.23
CA ALA A 221 -6.08 12.74 -9.41
C ALA A 221 -5.57 11.64 -10.35
N LEU A 222 -6.06 10.41 -10.19
CA LEU A 222 -5.65 9.27 -11.01
C LEU A 222 -6.12 9.42 -12.46
N THR A 223 -7.29 10.03 -12.70
CA THR A 223 -7.77 10.34 -14.06
C THR A 223 -6.80 11.29 -14.76
N VAL A 224 -6.34 12.34 -14.08
CA VAL A 224 -5.33 13.24 -14.62
C VAL A 224 -4.03 12.50 -14.92
N VAL A 225 -3.55 11.67 -13.99
CA VAL A 225 -2.33 10.87 -14.19
C VAL A 225 -2.46 9.93 -15.40
N VAL A 226 -3.58 9.23 -15.56
CA VAL A 226 -3.80 8.34 -16.71
C VAL A 226 -3.87 9.13 -18.02
N GLY A 227 -4.56 10.28 -18.03
CA GLY A 227 -4.58 11.14 -19.22
C GLY A 227 -3.20 11.63 -19.65
N LEU A 228 -2.31 11.87 -18.69
CA LEU A 228 -0.94 12.33 -18.94
C LEU A 228 0.03 11.20 -19.30
N VAL A 229 -0.14 9.99 -18.75
CA VAL A 229 0.81 8.88 -18.90
C VAL A 229 0.38 7.89 -19.98
N ASP A 230 -0.88 7.46 -19.97
CA ASP A 230 -1.38 6.45 -20.90
C ASP A 230 -2.01 7.09 -22.16
N HIS A 231 -2.37 8.37 -22.09
CA HIS A 231 -3.07 9.11 -23.15
C HIS A 231 -4.38 8.45 -23.65
N THR A 232 -4.89 7.45 -22.93
CA THR A 232 -6.12 6.71 -23.26
C THR A 232 -6.81 6.26 -21.99
N TYR A 233 -8.14 6.16 -22.05
CA TYR A 233 -8.99 5.59 -21.00
C TYR A 233 -9.64 4.27 -21.43
N SER A 234 -9.19 3.68 -22.55
CA SER A 234 -9.75 2.44 -23.06
C SER A 234 -9.55 1.29 -22.07
N LEU A 235 -10.60 0.48 -21.89
CA LEU A 235 -10.56 -0.74 -21.10
C LEU A 235 -9.92 -1.92 -21.85
N GLY A 236 -9.53 -1.73 -23.12
CA GLY A 236 -8.89 -2.75 -23.95
C GLY A 236 -9.70 -4.05 -23.96
N ASP A 237 -8.99 -5.16 -23.83
CA ASP A 237 -9.56 -6.51 -23.90
C ASP A 237 -10.22 -6.94 -22.59
N ALA A 238 -10.32 -6.06 -21.59
CA ALA A 238 -10.96 -6.38 -20.31
C ALA A 238 -12.44 -6.78 -20.46
N LEU A 239 -13.10 -6.29 -21.51
CA LEU A 239 -14.50 -6.60 -21.83
C LEU A 239 -14.66 -7.88 -22.68
N GLU A 240 -13.59 -8.54 -23.09
CA GLU A 240 -13.66 -9.76 -23.89
C GLU A 240 -14.18 -10.96 -23.10
N LYS A 241 -14.89 -11.86 -23.81
CA LYS A 241 -15.42 -13.10 -23.25
C LYS A 241 -14.25 -14.06 -22.93
N GLY A 242 -14.05 -14.35 -21.66
CA GLY A 242 -13.00 -15.25 -21.16
C GLY A 242 -12.27 -14.73 -19.92
N ASN A 243 -12.42 -13.44 -19.61
CA ASN A 243 -11.86 -12.85 -18.40
C ASN A 243 -12.62 -13.29 -17.14
N PRO A 244 -11.92 -13.59 -16.03
CA PRO A 244 -12.56 -14.01 -14.80
C PRO A 244 -13.28 -12.84 -14.10
N TRP A 245 -14.52 -13.05 -13.65
CA TRP A 245 -15.33 -12.01 -12.99
C TRP A 245 -14.67 -11.42 -11.74
N TRP A 246 -13.87 -12.21 -11.01
CA TRP A 246 -13.21 -11.76 -9.78
C TRP A 246 -12.21 -10.62 -10.01
N MET A 247 -11.79 -10.37 -11.26
CA MET A 247 -10.85 -9.30 -11.57
C MET A 247 -11.42 -7.90 -11.27
N TRP A 248 -12.75 -7.76 -11.23
CA TRP A 248 -13.45 -6.52 -10.95
C TRP A 248 -13.60 -6.21 -9.45
N VAL A 249 -13.30 -7.18 -8.58
CA VAL A 249 -13.49 -7.06 -7.12
C VAL A 249 -12.37 -6.26 -6.45
N GLY A 250 -11.29 -5.94 -7.18
CA GLY A 250 -10.12 -5.23 -6.65
C GLY A 250 -10.47 -3.90 -5.98
N GLY A 251 -11.46 -3.18 -6.51
CA GLY A 251 -11.95 -1.95 -5.90
C GLY A 251 -12.64 -2.12 -4.56
N LEU A 252 -13.42 -3.19 -4.38
CA LEU A 252 -14.09 -3.51 -3.11
C LEU A 252 -13.08 -3.86 -2.01
N LEU A 253 -12.04 -4.62 -2.37
CA LEU A 253 -10.93 -4.94 -1.48
C LEU A 253 -10.18 -3.67 -1.06
N GLY A 254 -9.88 -2.79 -2.02
CA GLY A 254 -9.25 -1.50 -1.75
C GLY A 254 -10.11 -0.60 -0.86
N ALA A 255 -11.41 -0.55 -1.11
CA ALA A 255 -12.35 0.21 -0.30
C ALA A 255 -12.38 -0.26 1.16
N THR A 256 -12.37 -1.58 1.36
CA THR A 256 -12.32 -2.19 2.69
C THR A 256 -11.02 -1.84 3.41
N LEU A 257 -9.87 -1.95 2.72
CA LEU A 257 -8.56 -1.59 3.26
C LEU A 257 -8.51 -0.13 3.69
N VAL A 258 -8.94 0.80 2.82
CA VAL A 258 -8.96 2.23 3.11
C VAL A 258 -9.87 2.55 4.30
N MET A 259 -11.06 1.95 4.37
CA MET A 259 -11.97 2.13 5.51
C MET A 259 -11.39 1.60 6.83
N CYS A 260 -10.79 0.41 6.81
CA CYS A 260 -10.09 -0.13 7.98
C CYS A 260 -8.93 0.78 8.39
N ASN A 261 -8.19 1.32 7.43
CA ASN A 261 -7.07 2.23 7.68
C ASN A 261 -7.55 3.54 8.33
N ALA A 262 -8.65 4.12 7.84
CA ALA A 262 -9.28 5.30 8.41
C ALA A 262 -9.65 5.09 9.88
N TYR A 263 -10.33 3.97 10.17
CA TYR A 263 -10.77 3.60 11.51
C TYR A 263 -9.59 3.32 12.45
N LEU A 264 -8.63 2.49 12.01
CA LEU A 264 -7.47 2.13 12.83
C LEU A 264 -6.60 3.34 13.12
N SER A 265 -6.35 4.20 12.12
CA SER A 265 -5.49 5.37 12.30
C SER A 265 -6.04 6.35 13.33
N SER A 266 -7.36 6.52 13.42
CA SER A 266 -7.98 7.38 14.45
C SER A 266 -7.95 6.76 15.85
N GLU A 267 -7.97 5.42 15.95
CA GLU A 267 -8.07 4.69 17.21
C GLU A 267 -6.71 4.39 17.85
N ILE A 268 -5.79 3.82 17.06
CA ILE A 268 -4.50 3.30 17.55
C ILE A 268 -3.29 4.10 17.07
N GLY A 269 -3.50 5.16 16.28
CA GLY A 269 -2.48 6.05 15.75
C GLY A 269 -1.82 5.55 14.46
N THR A 270 -1.39 6.49 13.62
CA THR A 270 -0.86 6.25 12.27
C THR A 270 0.28 5.23 12.26
N GLY A 271 1.30 5.42 13.09
CA GLY A 271 2.48 4.57 13.03
C GLY A 271 2.22 3.14 13.49
N MET A 272 1.27 2.91 14.40
CA MET A 272 0.85 1.54 14.77
C MET A 272 0.02 0.90 13.66
N THR A 273 -0.91 1.65 13.07
CA THR A 273 -1.74 1.20 11.94
C THR A 273 -0.88 0.77 10.76
N VAL A 274 0.09 1.59 10.36
CA VAL A 274 1.03 1.27 9.26
C VAL A 274 1.76 -0.05 9.52
N MET A 275 2.28 -0.26 10.74
CA MET A 275 3.02 -1.48 11.05
C MET A 275 2.13 -2.73 11.04
N LEU A 276 0.90 -2.64 11.53
CA LEU A 276 -0.04 -3.77 11.52
C LEU A 276 -0.47 -4.13 10.10
N ILE A 277 -0.75 -3.11 9.27
CA ILE A 277 -1.05 -3.30 7.85
C ILE A 277 0.15 -3.92 7.15
N LEU A 278 1.38 -3.46 7.43
CA LEU A 278 2.60 -4.05 6.87
C LEU A 278 2.78 -5.51 7.31
N LEU A 279 2.50 -5.85 8.57
CA LEU A 279 2.56 -7.23 9.06
C LEU A 279 1.58 -8.13 8.30
N GLY A 280 0.34 -7.66 8.11
CA GLY A 280 -0.66 -8.34 7.29
C GLY A 280 -0.27 -8.45 5.83
N GLN A 281 0.28 -7.39 5.24
CA GLN A 281 0.69 -7.33 3.84
C GLN A 281 1.83 -8.30 3.56
N VAL A 282 2.88 -8.30 4.40
CA VAL A 282 4.02 -9.20 4.24
C VAL A 282 3.60 -10.63 4.55
N GLY A 283 2.91 -10.88 5.67
CA GLY A 283 2.45 -12.22 6.05
C GLY A 283 1.47 -12.83 5.05
N GLY A 284 0.46 -12.06 4.64
CA GLY A 284 -0.50 -12.46 3.61
C GLY A 284 0.17 -12.69 2.25
N GLY A 285 1.21 -11.91 1.93
CA GLY A 285 2.01 -12.07 0.72
C GLY A 285 2.70 -13.43 0.68
N LEU A 286 3.28 -13.86 1.80
CA LEU A 286 3.89 -15.19 1.92
C LEU A 286 2.87 -16.31 1.71
N VAL A 287 1.64 -16.15 2.21
CA VAL A 287 0.56 -17.13 2.00
C VAL A 287 0.19 -17.22 0.52
N VAL A 288 -0.02 -16.08 -0.14
CA VAL A 288 -0.33 -16.02 -1.58
C VAL A 288 0.79 -16.65 -2.40
N ASP A 289 2.05 -16.31 -2.12
CA ASP A 289 3.23 -16.85 -2.80
C ASP A 289 3.39 -18.36 -2.59
N ARG A 290 3.17 -18.86 -1.37
CA ARG A 290 3.33 -20.30 -1.04
C ARG A 290 2.30 -21.18 -1.76
N PHE A 291 1.04 -20.76 -1.76
CA PHE A 291 -0.06 -21.55 -2.30
C PHE A 291 -0.34 -21.26 -3.78
N GLY A 292 0.19 -20.15 -4.32
CA GLY A 292 -0.05 -19.71 -5.70
C GLY A 292 -1.51 -19.31 -5.90
N LEU A 293 -2.08 -18.62 -4.91
CA LEU A 293 -3.47 -18.18 -4.96
C LEU A 293 -3.68 -17.18 -6.12
N LEU A 294 -4.86 -17.20 -6.73
CA LEU A 294 -5.29 -16.23 -7.76
C LEU A 294 -4.42 -16.23 -9.03
N GLY A 295 -3.83 -17.38 -9.38
CA GLY A 295 -3.00 -17.53 -10.58
C GLY A 295 -1.62 -16.90 -10.46
N VAL A 296 -1.17 -16.59 -9.23
CA VAL A 296 0.21 -16.22 -8.95
C VAL A 296 1.08 -17.49 -9.03
N PRO A 297 2.23 -17.47 -9.72
CA PRO A 297 3.14 -18.62 -9.75
C PRO A 297 3.57 -19.01 -8.33
N ARG A 298 3.46 -20.30 -7.99
CA ARG A 298 3.90 -20.80 -6.68
C ARG A 298 5.39 -20.51 -6.48
N LYS A 299 5.72 -19.93 -5.32
CA LYS A 299 7.08 -19.68 -4.88
C LYS A 299 7.35 -20.44 -3.59
N HIS A 300 8.58 -20.93 -3.46
CA HIS A 300 9.02 -21.53 -2.22
C HIS A 300 9.19 -20.42 -1.18
N VAL A 301 8.74 -20.59 0.06
CA VAL A 301 8.94 -19.58 1.11
C VAL A 301 10.06 -20.03 2.05
N ARG A 302 11.14 -19.25 2.12
CA ARG A 302 12.32 -19.54 2.95
C ARG A 302 12.03 -19.31 4.43
N ALA A 303 12.74 -20.05 5.29
CA ALA A 303 12.69 -19.88 6.74
C ALA A 303 12.96 -18.44 7.18
N THR A 304 13.88 -17.74 6.51
CA THR A 304 14.21 -16.33 6.80
C THR A 304 13.00 -15.40 6.67
N GLN A 305 12.05 -15.71 5.79
CA GLN A 305 10.85 -14.90 5.60
C GLN A 305 9.91 -15.02 6.80
N TYR A 306 9.72 -16.24 7.31
CA TYR A 306 8.93 -16.47 8.54
C TYR A 306 9.60 -15.83 9.76
N VAL A 307 10.92 -15.97 9.90
CA VAL A 307 11.68 -15.33 10.98
C VAL A 307 11.51 -13.82 10.94
N GLY A 308 11.60 -13.20 9.75
CA GLY A 308 11.38 -11.77 9.58
C GLY A 308 9.97 -11.32 10.02
N VAL A 309 8.92 -12.05 9.65
CA VAL A 309 7.54 -11.75 10.07
C VAL A 309 7.36 -11.89 11.58
N ILE A 310 7.94 -12.94 12.20
CA ILE A 310 7.89 -13.13 13.65
C ILE A 310 8.61 -11.98 14.37
N LEU A 311 9.79 -11.61 13.89
CA LEU A 311 10.59 -10.52 14.44
C LEU A 311 9.87 -9.17 14.28
N ALA A 312 9.19 -8.97 13.16
CA ALA A 312 8.33 -7.81 12.95
C ALA A 312 7.17 -7.74 13.96
N ALA A 313 6.48 -8.87 14.16
CA ALA A 313 5.39 -8.97 15.13
C ALA A 313 5.87 -8.71 16.57
N MET A 314 7.02 -9.26 16.97
CA MET A 314 7.62 -9.00 18.28
C MET A 314 7.94 -7.50 18.46
N GLY A 315 8.48 -6.84 17.43
CA GLY A 315 8.73 -5.40 17.46
C GLY A 315 7.46 -4.57 17.64
N ILE A 316 6.37 -4.96 16.97
CA ILE A 316 5.07 -4.29 17.09
C ILE A 316 4.49 -4.46 18.50
N VAL A 317 4.57 -5.67 19.06
CA VAL A 317 4.14 -5.92 20.44
C VAL A 317 4.97 -5.09 21.41
N LEU A 318 6.30 -5.06 21.24
CA LEU A 318 7.20 -4.27 22.07
C LEU A 318 6.89 -2.77 22.01
N LYS A 319 6.54 -2.25 20.83
CA LYS A 319 6.12 -0.84 20.65
C LYS A 319 4.78 -0.54 21.33
N ALA A 320 3.91 -1.54 21.45
CA ALA A 320 2.57 -1.40 22.02
C ALA A 320 2.56 -1.41 23.56
N LEU A 321 3.62 -1.94 24.19
CA LEU A 321 3.88 -1.85 25.63
C LEU A 321 4.30 -0.42 26.01
#